data_AF-A0A6G0XXV9-F1
#
_entry.id   AF-A0A6G0XXV9-F1
#
_cell.length_a   1.000
_cell.length_b   1.000
_cell.length_c   1.000
_cell.angle_alpha   90.00
_cell.angle_beta   90.00
_cell.angle_gamma   90.00
#
_symmetry.space_group_name_H-M   'P 1'
#
loop_
_entity.id
_entity.type
_entity.pdbx_description
1 polymer ?
#
loop_
_entity_poly.entity_id
_entity_poly.type
_entity_poly.pdbx_seq_one_letter_code
_entity_poly.pdbx_strand_id
1 'polypeptide(L)'
;MWDTIAANVASYGKDLTQDIREIVTGVEREEEESKAIAPQDEDLEAYVIDLERSLIRKKQEVDDANKKIELLEAKLKQIEQHADDLQPHTERLKSLDISEDAANTALTDAKRDIERLELDCSQLRARLANSDDFDKSSGIVAKPTESDNDELEQAAREGVASLAQVLTSEDLNGAAIDPLPGKLVKYISLVTSRLIASEVDTKALKNTLHAFLLAQNERFESQAFSLPECKLKLEGILQQRRDSLQRIARLEQTNSQLEQRVQEAETARREWQHAHTDAMNDLKTTQEMLNAARDASKADKDDSIRKLQDKLQQMQRNTLHLSEELEATTQELQETQAALAKQAETLKEEMEDSQHAIMDRNIVLERKVYELTDELARTKEAHDNERVQWTQHVQVNTSSVTEAQLFELTTRLSLLEADKNLAEQDADRLQTELANLNEVLIQFQHDRVNEEAQWRAKVQALEIAATEKQQDTSNAISLEEHKTILSALAKKEEDNERLREALERTTVQLLADNDSVDKRMVVQMMLQYHESSNKTDILEVMGRILGFTEEDKERLLSHPGRIKGIPMLGSIFGATPAPSSVDVSGKSFSDAWADFLLKETK
;
A
#
# COMPACT_ATOMS: atom_id res chain seq x y z
N MET A 1 -4.88 2.67 -1.68
CA MET A 1 -4.91 4.01 -2.31
C MET A 1 -5.03 5.09 -1.24
N TRP A 2 -6.04 5.04 -0.38
CA TRP A 2 -6.17 5.97 0.76
C TRP A 2 -5.01 5.89 1.76
N ASP A 3 -4.49 4.70 2.07
CA ASP A 3 -3.33 4.56 2.97
C ASP A 3 -2.04 5.16 2.38
N THR A 4 -1.90 5.12 1.05
CA THR A 4 -0.76 5.69 0.32
C THR A 4 -0.82 7.22 0.30
N ILE A 5 -2.02 7.78 0.17
CA ILE A 5 -2.26 9.23 0.26
C ILE A 5 -2.04 9.71 1.70
N ALA A 6 -2.52 8.97 2.71
CA ALA A 6 -2.31 9.29 4.11
C ALA A 6 -0.83 9.26 4.51
N ALA A 7 -0.06 8.29 4.00
CA ALA A 7 1.38 8.22 4.22
C ALA A 7 2.13 9.40 3.57
N ASN A 8 1.74 9.80 2.36
CA ASN A 8 2.36 10.93 1.66
C ASN A 8 2.05 12.28 2.33
N VAL A 9 0.82 12.46 2.82
CA VAL A 9 0.43 13.67 3.56
C VAL A 9 1.15 13.74 4.92
N ALA A 10 1.34 12.60 5.59
CA ALA A 10 2.09 12.54 6.85
C ALA A 10 3.59 12.85 6.66
N SER A 11 4.19 12.41 5.54
CA SER A 11 5.57 12.76 5.19
C SER A 11 5.73 14.26 4.95
N TYR A 12 4.85 14.84 4.13
CA TYR A 12 4.87 16.28 3.83
C TYR A 12 4.67 17.15 5.07
N GLY A 13 3.80 16.73 6.00
CA GLY A 13 3.62 17.41 7.27
C GLY A 13 4.89 17.39 8.12
N LYS A 14 5.65 16.29 8.09
CA LYS A 14 6.87 16.15 8.89
C LYS A 14 8.01 17.02 8.35
N ASP A 15 8.18 17.05 7.02
CA ASP A 15 9.20 17.85 6.36
C ASP A 15 8.93 19.35 6.53
N LEU A 16 7.68 19.80 6.39
CA LEU A 16 7.30 21.20 6.62
C LEU A 16 7.53 21.64 8.06
N THR A 17 7.29 20.75 9.03
CA THR A 17 7.51 21.06 10.46
C THR A 17 9.01 21.11 10.79
N GLN A 18 9.84 20.36 10.06
CA GLN A 18 11.29 20.40 10.16
C GLN A 18 11.85 21.68 9.56
N ASP A 19 11.41 22.07 8.36
CA ASP A 19 11.84 23.31 7.70
C ASP A 19 11.48 24.56 8.54
N ILE A 20 10.26 24.59 9.10
CA ILE A 20 9.85 25.67 10.00
C ILE A 20 10.68 25.67 11.29
N ARG A 21 11.04 24.49 11.81
CA ARG A 21 11.90 24.38 12.98
C ARG A 21 13.30 24.92 12.68
N GLU A 22 13.88 24.57 11.54
CA GLU A 22 15.21 25.03 11.14
C GLU A 22 15.24 26.56 10.96
N ILE A 23 14.20 27.14 10.34
CA ILE A 23 14.04 28.59 10.19
C ILE A 23 13.88 29.28 11.55
N VAL A 24 13.12 28.69 12.48
CA VAL A 24 12.85 29.27 13.80
C VAL A 24 14.02 29.08 14.77
N THR A 25 14.81 28.02 14.63
CA THR A 25 15.95 27.75 15.52
C THR A 25 17.17 28.62 15.23
N GLY A 26 17.17 29.41 14.15
CA GLY A 26 18.18 30.44 13.92
C GLY A 26 19.61 29.95 14.12
N VAL A 27 19.94 28.78 13.55
CA VAL A 27 21.30 28.25 13.61
C VAL A 27 22.18 29.18 12.77
N GLU A 28 22.88 30.06 13.47
CA GLU A 28 23.90 30.96 12.95
C GLU A 28 24.89 30.16 12.11
N ARG A 29 24.80 30.33 10.80
CA ARG A 29 25.77 29.80 9.85
C ARG A 29 26.96 30.75 9.88
N GLU A 30 28.04 30.32 10.54
CA GLU A 30 29.30 31.05 10.59
C GLU A 30 29.74 31.46 9.17
N GLU A 31 30.06 32.74 9.06
CA GLU A 31 30.43 33.46 7.85
C GLU A 31 31.81 33.02 7.34
N GLU A 32 31.88 32.46 6.13
CA GLU A 32 33.10 32.53 5.32
C GLU A 32 33.02 33.73 4.38
N GLU A 33 33.95 34.67 4.59
CA GLU A 33 34.16 35.89 3.85
C GLU A 33 34.21 35.66 2.33
N SER A 34 33.16 36.09 1.63
CA SER A 34 33.21 36.37 0.20
C SER A 34 32.52 37.70 -0.05
N LYS A 35 33.30 38.70 -0.49
CA LYS A 35 32.89 40.04 -0.92
C LYS A 35 31.51 40.06 -1.58
N ALA A 36 30.50 40.42 -0.80
CA ALA A 36 29.17 40.74 -1.32
C ALA A 36 29.21 42.13 -1.95
N ILE A 37 29.11 42.16 -3.27
CA ILE A 37 28.52 43.28 -4.00
C ILE A 37 27.08 43.37 -3.48
N ALA A 38 26.72 44.47 -2.84
CA ALA A 38 25.34 44.71 -2.42
C ALA A 38 24.44 44.58 -3.67
N PRO A 39 23.48 43.63 -3.69
CA PRO A 39 22.54 43.55 -4.80
C PRO A 39 21.75 44.85 -4.81
N GLN A 40 21.71 45.49 -5.97
CA GLN A 40 20.91 46.69 -6.19
C GLN A 40 19.45 46.31 -5.94
N ASP A 41 18.69 47.16 -5.24
CA ASP A 41 17.27 46.93 -4.89
C ASP A 41 16.38 46.54 -6.09
N GLU A 42 16.83 46.80 -7.33
CA GLU A 42 16.16 46.39 -8.57
C GLU A 42 16.05 44.86 -8.75
N ASP A 43 17.02 44.08 -8.28
CA ASP A 43 16.99 42.61 -8.43
C ASP A 43 16.00 41.96 -7.44
N LEU A 44 15.81 42.58 -6.27
CA LEU A 44 14.82 42.16 -5.28
C LEU A 44 13.40 42.42 -5.79
N GLU A 45 13.15 43.57 -6.42
CA GLU A 45 11.85 43.88 -6.99
C GLU A 45 11.49 42.93 -8.15
N ALA A 46 12.46 42.60 -9.01
CA ALA A 46 12.29 41.62 -10.07
C ALA A 46 11.96 40.21 -9.52
N TYR A 47 12.65 39.77 -8.46
CA TYR A 47 12.39 38.49 -7.82
C TYR A 47 11.00 38.43 -7.17
N VAL A 48 10.56 39.50 -6.51
CA VAL A 48 9.21 39.60 -5.92
C VAL A 48 8.13 39.51 -7.00
N ILE A 49 8.30 40.21 -8.13
CA ILE A 49 7.36 40.14 -9.26
C ILE A 49 7.27 38.72 -9.83
N ASP A 50 8.40 38.03 -9.98
CA ASP A 50 8.40 36.65 -10.48
C ASP A 50 7.79 35.67 -9.47
N LEU A 51 7.99 35.89 -8.17
CA LEU A 51 7.34 35.12 -7.10
C LEU A 51 5.82 35.32 -7.14
N GLU A 52 5.34 36.55 -7.29
CA GLU A 52 3.92 36.87 -7.42
C GLU A 52 3.30 36.20 -8.66
N ARG A 53 3.99 36.25 -9.80
CA ARG A 53 3.55 35.56 -11.03
C ARG A 53 3.53 34.04 -10.87
N SER A 54 4.47 33.48 -10.12
CA SER A 54 4.51 32.05 -9.80
C SER A 54 3.33 31.66 -8.89
N LEU A 55 3.06 32.46 -7.86
CA LEU A 55 1.92 32.29 -6.95
C LEU A 55 0.57 32.38 -7.68
N ILE A 56 0.42 33.34 -8.61
CA ILE A 56 -0.80 33.47 -9.42
C ILE A 56 -1.00 32.23 -10.30
N ARG A 57 0.05 31.74 -10.97
CA ARG A 57 -0.02 30.51 -11.77
C ARG A 57 -0.38 29.30 -10.92
N LYS A 58 0.25 29.14 -9.75
CA LYS A 58 -0.08 28.05 -8.82
C LYS A 58 -1.51 28.14 -8.31
N LYS A 59 -2.01 29.34 -8.04
CA LYS A 59 -3.42 29.55 -7.67
C LYS A 59 -4.38 29.12 -8.79
N GLN A 60 -4.08 29.48 -10.05
CA GLN A 60 -4.88 29.06 -11.20
C GLN A 60 -4.87 27.54 -11.39
N GLU A 61 -3.72 26.88 -11.24
CA GLU A 61 -3.60 25.42 -11.28
C GLU A 61 -4.45 24.74 -10.20
N VAL A 62 -4.47 25.29 -8.98
CA VAL A 62 -5.31 24.79 -7.88
C VAL A 62 -6.80 25.00 -8.17
N ASP A 63 -7.19 26.16 -8.68
CA ASP A 63 -8.57 26.44 -9.05
C ASP A 63 -9.08 25.49 -10.16
N ASP A 64 -8.24 25.17 -11.15
CA ASP A 64 -8.59 24.22 -12.21
C ASP A 64 -8.62 22.76 -11.72
N ALA A 65 -7.74 22.40 -10.79
CA ALA A 65 -7.81 21.11 -10.11
C ALA A 65 -9.11 20.96 -9.30
N ASN A 66 -9.52 22.01 -8.58
CA ASN A 66 -10.78 22.02 -7.83
C ASN A 66 -12.00 21.87 -8.74
N LYS A 67 -12.06 22.57 -9.87
CA LYS A 67 -13.14 22.38 -10.87
C LYS A 67 -13.20 20.94 -11.39
N LYS A 68 -12.04 20.29 -11.57
CA LYS A 68 -11.97 18.90 -12.03
C LYS A 68 -12.47 17.94 -10.94
N ILE A 69 -12.19 18.21 -9.67
CA ILE A 69 -12.71 17.46 -8.52
C ILE A 69 -14.24 17.59 -8.48
N GLU A 70 -14.78 18.81 -8.55
CA GLU A 70 -16.24 19.03 -8.57
C GLU A 70 -16.94 18.28 -9.72
N LEU A 71 -16.32 18.23 -10.90
CA LEU A 71 -16.85 17.48 -12.05
C LEU A 71 -16.84 15.96 -11.79
N LEU A 72 -15.78 15.44 -11.15
CA LEU A 72 -15.70 14.03 -10.78
C LEU A 72 -16.71 13.66 -9.68
N GLU A 73 -16.91 14.53 -8.70
CA GLU A 73 -17.94 14.35 -7.66
C GLU A 73 -19.35 14.35 -8.27
N ALA A 74 -19.62 15.25 -9.22
CA ALA A 74 -20.89 15.26 -9.95
C ALA A 74 -21.11 13.96 -10.74
N LYS A 75 -20.06 13.40 -11.36
CA LYS A 75 -20.13 12.10 -12.05
C LYS A 75 -20.34 10.94 -11.09
N LEU A 76 -19.67 10.93 -9.93
CA LEU A 76 -19.88 9.91 -8.91
C LEU A 76 -21.33 9.92 -8.42
N LYS A 77 -21.89 11.11 -8.16
CA LYS A 77 -23.29 11.25 -7.76
C LYS A 77 -24.27 10.75 -8.83
N GLN A 78 -23.96 10.93 -10.12
CA GLN A 78 -24.75 10.34 -11.21
C GLN A 78 -24.66 8.80 -11.23
N ILE A 79 -23.48 8.24 -10.96
CA ILE A 79 -23.29 6.79 -10.88
C ILE A 79 -24.05 6.20 -9.68
N GLU A 80 -24.01 6.86 -8.52
CA GLU A 80 -24.77 6.47 -7.33
C GLU A 80 -26.27 6.47 -7.60
N GLN A 81 -26.80 7.53 -8.23
CA GLN A 81 -28.20 7.58 -8.65
C GLN A 81 -28.56 6.43 -9.61
N HIS A 82 -27.66 6.09 -10.54
CA HIS A 82 -27.90 5.00 -11.47
C HIS A 82 -27.83 3.62 -10.80
N ALA A 83 -27.02 3.48 -9.74
CA ALA A 83 -26.97 2.28 -8.91
C ALA A 83 -28.25 2.10 -8.08
N ASP A 84 -28.82 3.18 -7.55
CA ASP A 84 -30.11 3.15 -6.86
C ASP A 84 -31.25 2.76 -7.82
N ASP A 85 -31.22 3.21 -9.08
CA ASP A 85 -32.16 2.79 -10.12
C ASP A 85 -32.05 1.29 -10.49
N LEU A 86 -30.87 0.68 -10.28
CA LEU A 86 -30.61 -0.75 -10.51
C LEU A 86 -31.01 -1.64 -9.31
N GLN A 87 -31.13 -1.06 -8.10
CA GLN A 87 -31.56 -1.79 -6.91
C GLN A 87 -32.90 -2.55 -7.07
N PRO A 88 -33.98 -1.98 -7.65
CA PRO A 88 -35.22 -2.71 -7.87
C PRO A 88 -35.09 -3.87 -8.88
N HIS A 89 -34.16 -3.79 -9.84
CA HIS A 89 -33.86 -4.90 -10.75
C HIS A 89 -33.16 -6.06 -10.03
N THR A 90 -32.27 -5.73 -9.09
CA THR A 90 -31.59 -6.70 -8.23
C THR A 90 -32.55 -7.40 -7.27
N GLU A 91 -33.51 -6.66 -6.70
CA GLU A 91 -34.58 -7.23 -5.86
C GLU A 91 -35.54 -8.11 -6.67
N ARG A 92 -35.81 -7.75 -7.93
CA ARG A 92 -36.59 -8.60 -8.86
C ARG A 92 -35.89 -9.91 -9.19
N LEU A 93 -34.56 -9.90 -9.33
CA LEU A 93 -33.76 -11.11 -9.51
C LEU A 93 -33.76 -11.99 -8.26
N LYS A 94 -33.72 -11.41 -7.05
CA LYS A 94 -33.86 -12.18 -5.79
C LYS A 94 -35.25 -12.79 -5.62
N SER A 95 -36.30 -12.19 -6.18
CA SER A 95 -37.65 -12.78 -6.15
C SER A 95 -37.84 -14.00 -7.07
N LEU A 96 -36.87 -14.29 -7.96
CA LEU A 96 -36.82 -15.50 -8.78
C LEU A 96 -36.19 -16.71 -8.05
N ASP A 97 -35.61 -16.53 -6.85
CA ASP A 97 -35.04 -17.61 -6.02
C ASP A 97 -36.08 -18.57 -5.39
N ILE A 98 -37.37 -18.40 -5.66
CA ILE A 98 -38.40 -19.40 -5.28
C ILE A 98 -38.30 -20.68 -6.16
N SER A 99 -37.39 -20.71 -7.16
CA SER A 99 -37.17 -21.87 -8.03
C SER A 99 -36.13 -22.89 -7.51
N GLU A 100 -35.59 -22.74 -6.30
CA GLU A 100 -34.62 -23.70 -5.75
C GLU A 100 -35.28 -25.04 -5.34
N ASP A 101 -36.53 -25.01 -4.88
CA ASP A 101 -37.30 -26.22 -4.57
C ASP A 101 -37.69 -27.02 -5.83
N ALA A 102 -37.94 -26.33 -6.94
CA ALA A 102 -38.16 -26.95 -8.24
C ALA A 102 -36.87 -27.61 -8.78
N ALA A 103 -35.72 -26.96 -8.58
CA ALA A 103 -34.42 -27.52 -8.93
C ALA A 103 -34.05 -28.74 -8.07
N ASN A 104 -34.37 -28.72 -6.77
CA ASN A 104 -34.15 -29.85 -5.87
C ASN A 104 -35.06 -31.04 -6.20
N THR A 105 -36.31 -30.79 -6.61
CA THR A 105 -37.21 -31.85 -7.06
C THR A 105 -36.72 -32.48 -8.37
N ALA A 106 -36.30 -31.66 -9.35
CA ALA A 106 -35.71 -32.13 -10.60
C ALA A 106 -34.40 -32.91 -10.37
N LEU A 107 -33.59 -32.51 -9.37
CA LEU A 107 -32.38 -33.24 -8.98
C LEU A 107 -32.70 -34.61 -8.37
N THR A 108 -33.77 -34.73 -7.59
CA THR A 108 -34.20 -36.04 -7.05
C THR A 108 -34.77 -36.97 -8.12
N ASP A 109 -35.46 -36.43 -9.13
CA ASP A 109 -35.96 -37.22 -10.25
C ASP A 109 -34.81 -37.66 -11.18
N ALA A 110 -33.85 -36.77 -11.45
CA ALA A 110 -32.64 -37.11 -12.19
C ALA A 110 -31.82 -38.21 -11.50
N LYS A 111 -31.76 -38.23 -10.16
CA LYS A 111 -31.09 -39.30 -9.41
C LYS A 111 -31.77 -40.66 -9.57
N ARG A 112 -33.11 -40.71 -9.60
CA ARG A 112 -33.85 -41.97 -9.86
C ARG A 112 -33.64 -42.47 -11.28
N ASP A 113 -33.57 -41.57 -12.25
CA ASP A 113 -33.31 -41.94 -13.65
C ASP A 113 -31.89 -42.46 -13.85
N ILE A 114 -30.90 -41.92 -13.12
CA ILE A 114 -29.52 -42.45 -13.09
C ILE A 114 -29.50 -43.87 -12.54
N GLU A 115 -30.13 -44.12 -11.39
CA GLU A 115 -30.19 -45.48 -10.79
C GLU A 115 -30.87 -46.50 -11.74
N ARG A 116 -31.89 -46.06 -12.49
CA ARG A 116 -32.56 -46.89 -13.51
C ARG A 116 -31.64 -47.20 -14.69
N LEU A 117 -30.87 -46.22 -15.15
CA LEU A 117 -29.92 -46.40 -16.26
C LEU A 117 -28.72 -47.27 -15.88
N GLU A 118 -28.24 -47.20 -14.64
CA GLU A 118 -27.19 -48.09 -14.14
C GLU A 118 -27.62 -49.55 -14.13
N LEU A 119 -28.90 -49.81 -13.81
CA LEU A 119 -29.50 -51.14 -13.90
C LEU A 119 -29.55 -51.65 -15.35
N ASP A 120 -29.97 -50.80 -16.29
CA ASP A 120 -30.04 -51.14 -17.72
C ASP A 120 -28.65 -51.36 -18.33
N CYS A 121 -27.66 -50.54 -17.97
CA CYS A 121 -26.27 -50.73 -18.36
C CYS A 121 -25.69 -52.04 -17.81
N SER A 122 -26.04 -52.41 -16.57
CA SER A 122 -25.61 -53.69 -15.98
C SER A 122 -26.24 -54.88 -16.72
N GLN A 123 -27.50 -54.77 -17.15
CA GLN A 123 -28.16 -55.77 -17.99
C GLN A 123 -27.57 -55.86 -19.41
N LEU A 124 -27.20 -54.73 -20.01
CA LEU A 124 -26.56 -54.71 -21.33
C LEU A 124 -25.13 -55.26 -21.30
N ARG A 125 -24.35 -54.98 -20.26
CA ARG A 125 -23.03 -55.61 -20.05
C ARG A 125 -23.15 -57.12 -19.88
N ALA A 126 -24.18 -57.60 -19.18
CA ALA A 126 -24.46 -59.03 -19.05
C ALA A 126 -24.91 -59.68 -20.39
N ARG A 127 -25.55 -58.91 -21.30
CA ARG A 127 -25.89 -59.37 -22.65
C ARG A 127 -24.67 -59.38 -23.59
N LEU A 128 -23.78 -58.40 -23.46
CA LEU A 128 -22.56 -58.33 -24.26
C LEU A 128 -21.57 -59.45 -23.93
N ALA A 129 -21.48 -59.86 -22.65
CA ALA A 129 -20.65 -60.99 -22.24
C ALA A 129 -21.13 -62.37 -22.75
N ASN A 130 -22.34 -62.45 -23.33
CA ASN A 130 -22.93 -63.68 -23.87
C ASN A 130 -22.96 -63.72 -25.42
N SER A 131 -22.31 -62.76 -26.09
CA SER A 131 -22.36 -62.60 -27.55
C SER A 131 -20.96 -62.62 -28.18
N ASP A 132 -20.17 -63.65 -27.88
CA ASP A 132 -18.97 -64.00 -28.66
C ASP A 132 -19.32 -65.17 -29.59
N ASP A 133 -19.95 -64.85 -30.72
CA ASP A 133 -19.92 -65.67 -31.95
C ASP A 133 -20.62 -64.90 -33.07
N PHE A 134 -19.87 -64.08 -33.82
CA PHE A 134 -20.10 -64.00 -35.27
C PHE A 134 -18.90 -63.39 -36.02
N ASP A 135 -18.62 -64.04 -37.14
CA ASP A 135 -17.40 -64.07 -37.94
C ASP A 135 -17.24 -62.86 -38.89
N LYS A 136 -15.98 -62.57 -39.22
CA LYS A 136 -15.43 -62.22 -40.56
C LYS A 136 -16.26 -61.36 -41.54
N SER A 137 -15.65 -60.28 -42.04
CA SER A 137 -15.12 -60.22 -43.42
C SER A 137 -14.62 -58.84 -43.88
N SER A 138 -13.54 -58.90 -44.69
CA SER A 138 -12.99 -57.91 -45.65
C SER A 138 -12.45 -56.57 -45.09
N GLY A 139 -11.33 -56.00 -45.52
CA GLY A 139 -10.35 -56.33 -46.56
C GLY A 139 -10.03 -55.09 -47.42
N ILE A 140 -8.73 -54.86 -47.70
CA ILE A 140 -8.14 -53.98 -48.76
C ILE A 140 -7.89 -52.52 -48.35
N VAL A 141 -6.78 -51.79 -48.61
CA VAL A 141 -5.32 -51.97 -48.88
C VAL A 141 -4.70 -50.54 -48.97
N ALA A 142 -3.47 -50.41 -48.47
CA ALA A 142 -2.38 -49.45 -48.82
C ALA A 142 -2.44 -47.91 -48.53
N LYS A 143 -1.44 -47.53 -47.72
CA LYS A 143 -0.65 -46.27 -47.58
C LYS A 143 -0.06 -45.78 -48.93
N PRO A 144 0.48 -44.53 -49.10
CA PRO A 144 1.60 -44.02 -48.29
C PRO A 144 1.78 -42.49 -48.05
N THR A 145 2.49 -42.20 -46.95
CA THR A 145 3.53 -41.15 -46.68
C THR A 145 3.20 -39.66 -46.74
N GLU A 146 3.14 -39.02 -45.55
CA GLU A 146 3.73 -37.69 -45.25
C GLU A 146 4.35 -37.75 -43.84
N SER A 147 5.67 -37.63 -43.76
CA SER A 147 6.52 -38.06 -42.62
C SER A 147 6.78 -36.99 -41.56
N ASP A 148 6.26 -35.77 -41.69
CA ASP A 148 6.55 -34.68 -40.73
C ASP A 148 5.31 -34.21 -39.95
N ASN A 149 4.12 -34.68 -40.32
CA ASN A 149 2.88 -34.44 -39.57
C ASN A 149 2.65 -35.50 -38.49
N ASP A 150 3.22 -36.69 -38.66
CA ASP A 150 3.04 -37.80 -37.72
C ASP A 150 3.71 -37.51 -36.37
N GLU A 151 4.88 -36.84 -36.31
CA GLU A 151 5.49 -36.47 -35.01
C GLU A 151 4.71 -35.38 -34.28
N LEU A 152 4.08 -34.45 -35.01
CA LEU A 152 3.28 -33.37 -34.45
C LEU A 152 1.89 -33.86 -34.02
N GLU A 153 1.28 -34.76 -34.78
CA GLU A 153 0.07 -35.49 -34.37
C GLU A 153 0.36 -36.46 -33.23
N GLN A 154 1.52 -37.12 -33.20
CA GLN A 154 1.93 -38.01 -32.11
C GLN A 154 2.16 -37.22 -30.82
N ALA A 155 2.85 -36.08 -30.87
CA ALA A 155 3.03 -35.18 -29.73
C ALA A 155 1.70 -34.54 -29.27
N ALA A 156 0.80 -34.23 -30.20
CA ALA A 156 -0.55 -33.75 -29.88
C ALA A 156 -1.41 -34.88 -29.27
N ARG A 157 -1.30 -36.12 -29.77
CA ARG A 157 -2.00 -37.30 -29.21
C ARG A 157 -1.45 -37.67 -27.84
N GLU A 158 -0.15 -37.56 -27.60
CA GLU A 158 0.48 -37.78 -26.30
C GLU A 158 0.14 -36.65 -25.30
N GLY A 159 0.11 -35.40 -25.76
CA GLY A 159 -0.36 -34.25 -24.97
C GLY A 159 -1.85 -34.35 -24.62
N VAL A 160 -2.69 -34.78 -25.56
CA VAL A 160 -4.12 -35.05 -25.33
C VAL A 160 -4.32 -36.28 -24.44
N ALA A 161 -3.49 -37.32 -24.55
CA ALA A 161 -3.54 -38.49 -23.68
C ALA A 161 -3.10 -38.18 -22.24
N SER A 162 -2.09 -37.34 -22.06
CA SER A 162 -1.68 -36.83 -20.74
C SER A 162 -2.73 -35.88 -20.14
N LEU A 163 -3.40 -35.07 -20.96
CA LEU A 163 -4.55 -34.25 -20.52
C LEU A 163 -5.79 -35.10 -20.21
N ALA A 164 -6.01 -36.19 -20.95
CA ALA A 164 -7.09 -37.15 -20.70
C ALA A 164 -6.86 -38.01 -19.45
N GLN A 165 -5.61 -38.24 -19.03
CA GLN A 165 -5.31 -38.86 -17.73
C GLN A 165 -5.65 -37.96 -16.54
N VAL A 166 -5.73 -36.65 -16.75
CA VAL A 166 -6.09 -35.65 -15.72
C VAL A 166 -7.61 -35.35 -15.72
N LEU A 167 -8.36 -35.83 -16.72
CA LEU A 167 -9.80 -35.60 -16.89
C LEU A 167 -10.57 -36.93 -16.89
N THR A 168 -11.43 -37.16 -15.92
CA THR A 168 -12.32 -38.33 -15.90
C THR A 168 -13.36 -38.22 -17.02
N SER A 169 -13.65 -39.33 -17.71
CA SER A 169 -14.51 -39.42 -18.92
C SER A 169 -15.96 -38.92 -18.75
N GLU A 170 -16.37 -38.59 -17.52
CA GLU A 170 -17.68 -38.04 -17.18
C GLU A 170 -17.79 -36.53 -17.46
N ASP A 171 -16.69 -35.77 -17.45
CA ASP A 171 -16.68 -34.31 -17.68
C ASP A 171 -16.99 -33.94 -19.16
N LEU A 172 -16.98 -34.91 -20.08
CA LEU A 172 -17.17 -34.72 -21.53
C LEU A 172 -18.51 -35.25 -22.09
N ASN A 173 -19.31 -35.96 -21.29
CA ASN A 173 -20.52 -36.65 -21.78
C ASN A 173 -21.85 -35.92 -21.49
N GLY A 174 -21.81 -34.69 -20.99
CA GLY A 174 -22.98 -33.83 -20.88
C GLY A 174 -23.43 -33.25 -22.24
N ALA A 175 -24.39 -33.94 -22.86
CA ALA A 175 -25.26 -33.50 -23.96
C ALA A 175 -24.66 -33.35 -25.38
N ALA A 176 -25.26 -34.10 -26.30
CA ALA A 176 -24.92 -34.24 -27.71
C ALA A 176 -25.37 -33.07 -28.62
N ILE A 177 -25.53 -31.84 -28.11
CA ILE A 177 -26.11 -30.72 -28.89
C ILE A 177 -25.38 -29.38 -28.69
N ASP A 178 -24.09 -29.38 -28.35
CA ASP A 178 -23.27 -28.16 -28.43
C ASP A 178 -22.33 -28.23 -29.64
N PRO A 179 -22.27 -27.18 -30.50
CA PRO A 179 -21.32 -27.13 -31.60
C PRO A 179 -19.88 -27.22 -31.08
N LEU A 180 -19.03 -27.96 -31.81
CA LEU A 180 -17.60 -28.19 -31.53
C LEU A 180 -16.84 -27.00 -30.88
N PRO A 181 -17.03 -25.73 -31.31
CA PRO A 181 -16.39 -24.57 -30.67
C PRO A 181 -16.78 -24.32 -29.21
N GLY A 182 -18.02 -24.58 -28.79
CA GLY A 182 -18.47 -24.38 -27.41
C GLY A 182 -17.83 -25.36 -26.43
N LYS A 183 -17.59 -26.60 -26.88
CA LYS A 183 -16.88 -27.63 -26.11
C LYS A 183 -15.43 -27.23 -25.84
N LEU A 184 -14.78 -26.59 -26.82
CA LEU A 184 -13.38 -26.18 -26.70
C LEU A 184 -13.19 -24.98 -25.76
N VAL A 185 -14.14 -24.03 -25.75
CA VAL A 185 -14.14 -22.91 -24.78
C VAL A 185 -14.37 -23.41 -23.35
N LYS A 186 -15.31 -24.34 -23.15
CA LYS A 186 -15.52 -25.02 -21.87
C LYS A 186 -14.26 -25.79 -21.43
N TYR A 187 -13.61 -26.48 -22.37
CA TYR A 187 -12.36 -27.21 -22.13
C TYR A 187 -11.23 -26.29 -21.65
N ILE A 188 -11.01 -25.16 -22.33
CA ILE A 188 -9.96 -24.20 -21.95
C ILE A 188 -10.30 -23.53 -20.60
N SER A 189 -11.57 -23.21 -20.34
CA SER A 189 -12.00 -22.66 -19.05
C SER A 189 -11.79 -23.65 -17.90
N LEU A 190 -12.08 -24.94 -18.12
CA LEU A 190 -11.90 -26.00 -17.12
C LEU A 190 -10.41 -26.25 -16.84
N VAL A 191 -9.58 -26.27 -17.90
CA VAL A 191 -8.11 -26.35 -17.77
C VAL A 191 -7.57 -25.14 -17.01
N THR A 192 -8.04 -23.92 -17.30
CA THR A 192 -7.61 -22.70 -16.59
C THR A 192 -8.02 -22.73 -15.12
N SER A 193 -9.22 -23.23 -14.80
CA SER A 193 -9.70 -23.38 -13.42
C SER A 193 -8.92 -24.45 -12.64
N ARG A 194 -8.54 -25.56 -13.29
CA ARG A 194 -7.68 -26.59 -12.68
C ARG A 194 -6.21 -26.15 -12.62
N LEU A 195 -5.76 -25.28 -13.53
CA LEU A 195 -4.44 -24.62 -13.50
C LEU A 195 -4.24 -23.82 -12.21
N ILE A 196 -5.29 -23.15 -11.74
CA ILE A 196 -5.32 -22.38 -10.50
C ILE A 196 -5.31 -23.32 -9.27
N ALA A 197 -5.89 -24.52 -9.38
CA ALA A 197 -5.94 -25.51 -8.31
C ALA A 197 -4.71 -26.44 -8.22
N SER A 198 -3.90 -26.50 -9.28
CA SER A 198 -2.77 -27.44 -9.46
C SER A 198 -1.42 -26.70 -9.45
N GLU A 199 -1.08 -26.04 -8.35
CA GLU A 199 0.28 -25.48 -8.14
C GLU A 199 1.36 -26.57 -7.94
N VAL A 200 0.99 -27.85 -7.85
CA VAL A 200 1.87 -28.92 -7.35
C VAL A 200 2.86 -29.47 -8.38
N ASP A 201 2.70 -29.22 -9.69
CA ASP A 201 3.67 -29.70 -10.69
C ASP A 201 3.97 -28.67 -11.79
N THR A 202 4.54 -27.54 -11.36
CA THR A 202 4.91 -26.39 -12.20
C THR A 202 5.74 -26.74 -13.44
N LYS A 203 6.50 -27.85 -13.40
CA LYS A 203 7.36 -28.30 -14.50
C LYS A 203 6.62 -29.05 -15.60
N ALA A 204 5.70 -29.96 -15.24
CA ALA A 204 4.84 -30.64 -16.21
C ALA A 204 3.85 -29.66 -16.86
N LEU A 205 3.36 -28.71 -16.05
CA LEU A 205 2.49 -27.63 -16.51
C LEU A 205 3.20 -26.69 -17.51
N LYS A 206 4.43 -26.30 -17.21
CA LYS A 206 5.26 -25.49 -18.10
C LYS A 206 5.50 -26.17 -19.45
N ASN A 207 5.80 -27.47 -19.45
CA ASN A 207 6.04 -28.21 -20.69
C ASN A 207 4.77 -28.36 -21.55
N THR A 208 3.63 -28.65 -20.92
CA THR A 208 2.34 -28.79 -21.63
C THR A 208 1.84 -27.45 -22.18
N LEU A 209 1.98 -26.37 -21.44
CA LEU A 209 1.62 -25.03 -21.89
C LEU A 209 2.54 -24.55 -23.03
N HIS A 210 3.83 -24.85 -22.95
CA HIS A 210 4.78 -24.54 -24.02
C HIS A 210 4.46 -25.31 -25.30
N ALA A 211 4.14 -26.61 -25.21
CA ALA A 211 3.71 -27.43 -26.35
C ALA A 211 2.41 -26.93 -26.98
N PHE A 212 1.42 -26.53 -26.16
CA PHE A 212 0.16 -25.98 -26.64
C PHE A 212 0.34 -24.65 -27.39
N LEU A 213 1.18 -23.75 -26.88
CA LEU A 213 1.44 -22.45 -27.50
C LEU A 213 2.28 -22.59 -28.78
N LEU A 214 3.22 -23.52 -28.83
CA LEU A 214 3.94 -23.89 -30.06
C LEU A 214 2.98 -24.43 -31.14
N ALA A 215 2.00 -25.24 -30.76
CA ALA A 215 0.97 -25.76 -31.68
C ALA A 215 0.03 -24.65 -32.22
N GLN A 216 -0.10 -23.53 -31.51
CA GLN A 216 -0.82 -22.33 -31.99
C GLN A 216 0.07 -21.37 -32.80
N ASN A 217 1.30 -21.78 -33.14
CA ASN A 217 2.26 -21.02 -33.94
C ASN A 217 2.79 -19.74 -33.26
N GLU A 218 2.64 -19.61 -31.94
CA GLU A 218 3.21 -18.48 -31.19
C GLU A 218 4.66 -18.78 -30.75
N ARG A 219 5.62 -18.01 -31.28
CA ARG A 219 7.02 -18.07 -30.85
C ARG A 219 7.22 -17.24 -29.58
N PHE A 220 7.98 -17.78 -28.62
CA PHE A 220 8.52 -17.00 -27.51
C PHE A 220 9.89 -16.48 -27.94
N GLU A 221 10.08 -15.16 -27.94
CA GLU A 221 11.37 -14.53 -28.28
C GLU A 221 12.37 -14.55 -27.12
N SER A 222 11.95 -14.95 -25.92
CA SER A 222 12.77 -14.93 -24.71
C SER A 222 13.00 -16.32 -24.12
N GLN A 223 14.27 -16.61 -23.80
CA GLN A 223 14.77 -17.88 -23.24
C GLN A 223 14.26 -18.17 -21.81
N ALA A 224 13.58 -17.20 -21.16
CA ALA A 224 13.00 -17.33 -19.83
C ALA A 224 11.46 -17.39 -19.92
N PHE A 225 10.92 -18.59 -19.82
CA PHE A 225 9.48 -18.83 -19.75
C PHE A 225 8.88 -18.22 -18.47
N SER A 226 8.04 -17.19 -18.61
CA SER A 226 7.30 -16.59 -17.49
C SER A 226 5.81 -16.99 -17.55
N LEU A 227 5.29 -17.51 -16.44
CA LEU A 227 3.89 -17.91 -16.31
C LEU A 227 2.89 -16.74 -16.55
N PRO A 228 3.17 -15.49 -16.11
CA PRO A 228 2.29 -14.35 -16.37
C PRO A 228 2.17 -14.01 -17.87
N GLU A 229 3.26 -14.11 -18.62
CA GLU A 229 3.27 -13.84 -20.06
C GLU A 229 2.48 -14.91 -20.83
N CYS A 230 2.58 -16.17 -20.42
CA CYS A 230 1.77 -17.23 -21.01
C CYS A 230 0.28 -17.05 -20.71
N LYS A 231 -0.06 -16.57 -19.51
CA LYS A 231 -1.44 -16.24 -19.14
C LYS A 231 -2.00 -15.12 -20.01
N LEU A 232 -1.24 -14.05 -20.20
CA LEU A 232 -1.65 -12.92 -21.07
C LEU A 232 -1.84 -13.36 -22.52
N LYS A 233 -0.95 -14.20 -23.05
CA LYS A 233 -1.10 -14.78 -24.40
C LYS A 233 -2.33 -15.67 -24.52
N LEU A 234 -2.60 -16.50 -23.50
CA LEU A 234 -3.79 -17.36 -23.48
C LEU A 234 -5.08 -16.53 -23.41
N GLU A 235 -5.09 -15.45 -22.62
CA GLU A 235 -6.20 -14.48 -22.58
C GLU A 235 -6.39 -13.76 -23.92
N GLY A 236 -5.30 -13.39 -24.60
CA GLY A 236 -5.33 -12.83 -25.96
C GLY A 236 -5.94 -13.79 -26.98
N ILE A 237 -5.51 -15.06 -26.98
CA ILE A 237 -6.07 -16.11 -27.86
C ILE A 237 -7.56 -16.36 -27.54
N LEU A 238 -7.94 -16.34 -26.26
CA LEU A 238 -9.35 -16.47 -25.86
C LEU A 238 -10.20 -15.31 -26.36
N GLN A 239 -9.67 -14.09 -26.28
CA GLN A 239 -10.37 -12.91 -26.77
C GLN A 239 -10.50 -12.94 -28.30
N GLN A 240 -9.43 -13.26 -29.01
CA GLN A 240 -9.45 -13.42 -30.47
C GLN A 240 -10.46 -14.49 -30.91
N ARG A 241 -10.54 -15.61 -30.18
CA ARG A 241 -11.54 -16.66 -30.44
C ARG A 241 -12.96 -16.16 -30.18
N ARG A 242 -13.19 -15.42 -29.10
CA ARG A 242 -14.51 -14.84 -28.80
C ARG A 242 -14.95 -13.89 -29.90
N ASP A 243 -14.05 -13.05 -30.38
CA ASP A 243 -14.33 -12.11 -31.47
C ASP A 243 -14.59 -12.85 -32.79
N SER A 244 -13.84 -13.92 -33.08
CA SER A 244 -14.07 -14.76 -34.26
C SER A 244 -15.43 -15.46 -34.21
N LEU A 245 -15.88 -15.92 -33.04
CA LEU A 245 -17.19 -16.55 -32.86
C LEU A 245 -18.32 -15.53 -33.04
N GLN A 246 -18.16 -14.31 -32.52
CA GLN A 246 -19.13 -13.23 -32.77
C GLN A 246 -19.22 -12.88 -34.26
N ARG A 247 -18.09 -12.89 -34.97
CA ARG A 247 -18.07 -12.69 -36.43
C ARG A 247 -18.78 -13.83 -37.16
N ILE A 248 -18.56 -15.08 -36.77
CA ILE A 248 -19.25 -16.25 -37.34
C ILE A 248 -20.75 -16.15 -37.11
N ALA A 249 -21.21 -15.83 -35.89
CA ALA A 249 -22.64 -15.68 -35.59
C ALA A 249 -23.30 -14.57 -36.43
N ARG A 250 -22.61 -13.44 -36.66
CA ARG A 250 -23.10 -12.40 -37.58
C ARG A 250 -23.18 -12.89 -39.01
N LEU A 251 -22.18 -13.64 -39.47
CA LEU A 251 -22.18 -14.23 -40.82
C LEU A 251 -23.32 -15.24 -40.99
N GLU A 252 -23.54 -16.12 -40.01
CA GLU A 252 -24.67 -17.05 -39.99
C GLU A 252 -26.02 -16.32 -40.06
N GLN A 253 -26.19 -15.26 -39.27
CA GLN A 253 -27.39 -14.42 -39.31
C GLN A 253 -27.60 -13.78 -40.70
N THR A 254 -26.55 -13.22 -41.31
CA THR A 254 -26.65 -12.66 -42.67
C THR A 254 -26.92 -13.73 -43.72
N ASN A 255 -26.40 -14.95 -43.53
CA ASN A 255 -26.61 -16.05 -44.46
C ASN A 255 -28.06 -16.54 -44.40
N SER A 256 -28.65 -16.68 -43.21
CA SER A 256 -30.08 -16.98 -43.06
C SER A 256 -30.99 -15.90 -43.67
N GLN A 257 -30.62 -14.62 -43.55
CA GLN A 257 -31.34 -13.53 -44.21
C GLN A 257 -31.26 -13.61 -45.74
N LEU A 258 -30.09 -13.97 -46.29
CA LEU A 258 -29.92 -14.16 -47.72
C LEU A 258 -30.71 -15.37 -48.23
N GLU A 259 -30.72 -16.49 -47.50
CA GLU A 259 -31.52 -17.67 -47.83
C GLU A 259 -33.01 -17.34 -47.89
N GLN A 260 -33.52 -16.55 -46.93
CA GLN A 260 -34.90 -16.09 -46.94
C GLN A 260 -35.21 -15.23 -48.18
N ARG A 261 -34.33 -14.26 -48.51
CA ARG A 261 -34.52 -13.40 -49.70
C ARG A 261 -34.46 -14.19 -51.01
N VAL A 262 -33.63 -15.24 -51.08
CA VAL A 262 -33.58 -16.14 -52.23
C VAL A 262 -34.90 -16.91 -52.37
N GLN A 263 -35.45 -17.42 -51.27
CA GLN A 263 -36.76 -18.10 -51.31
C GLN A 263 -37.90 -17.16 -51.74
N GLU A 264 -37.92 -15.92 -51.24
CA GLU A 264 -38.90 -14.90 -51.65
C GLU A 264 -38.79 -14.54 -53.14
N ALA A 265 -37.56 -14.42 -53.65
CA ALA A 265 -37.32 -14.17 -55.07
C ALA A 265 -37.76 -15.37 -55.94
N GLU A 266 -37.55 -16.60 -55.47
CA GLU A 266 -38.01 -17.80 -56.18
C GLU A 266 -39.54 -17.92 -56.22
N THR A 267 -40.25 -17.57 -55.14
CA THR A 267 -41.71 -17.57 -55.13
C THR A 267 -42.28 -16.52 -56.08
N ALA A 268 -41.73 -15.30 -56.07
CA ALA A 268 -42.11 -14.25 -57.01
C ALA A 268 -41.86 -14.66 -58.47
N ARG A 269 -40.77 -15.39 -58.74
CA ARG A 269 -40.47 -15.93 -60.08
C ARG A 269 -41.50 -16.97 -60.53
N ARG A 270 -41.94 -17.87 -59.64
CA ARG A 270 -42.97 -18.88 -59.98
C ARG A 270 -44.33 -18.22 -60.24
N GLU A 271 -44.72 -17.23 -59.44
CA GLU A 271 -45.95 -16.46 -59.65
C GLU A 271 -45.96 -15.75 -61.01
N TRP A 272 -44.85 -15.13 -61.38
CA TRP A 272 -44.71 -14.49 -62.69
C TRP A 272 -44.79 -15.51 -63.84
N GLN A 273 -44.20 -16.70 -63.69
CA GLN A 273 -44.29 -17.77 -64.68
C GLN A 273 -45.73 -18.27 -64.88
N HIS A 274 -46.52 -18.36 -63.80
CA HIS A 274 -47.94 -18.73 -63.88
C HIS A 274 -48.77 -17.65 -64.59
N ALA A 275 -48.58 -16.37 -64.25
CA ALA A 275 -49.26 -15.26 -64.90
C ALA A 275 -48.94 -15.19 -66.42
N HIS A 276 -47.70 -15.51 -66.80
CA HIS A 276 -47.29 -15.57 -68.19
C HIS A 276 -47.97 -16.72 -68.96
N THR A 277 -48.13 -17.90 -68.34
CA THR A 277 -48.83 -19.02 -68.97
C THR A 277 -50.33 -18.77 -69.15
N ASP A 278 -50.97 -18.05 -68.22
CA ASP A 278 -52.39 -17.73 -68.31
C ASP A 278 -52.67 -16.76 -69.46
N ALA A 279 -51.84 -15.71 -69.60
CA ALA A 279 -51.94 -14.77 -70.73
C ALA A 279 -51.72 -15.45 -72.10
N MET A 280 -50.86 -16.47 -72.16
CA MET A 280 -50.59 -17.22 -73.40
C MET A 280 -51.78 -18.12 -73.79
N ASN A 281 -52.52 -18.65 -72.82
CA ASN A 281 -53.74 -19.43 -73.06
C ASN A 281 -54.90 -18.55 -73.54
N ASP A 282 -55.01 -17.32 -73.03
CA ASP A 282 -56.00 -16.32 -73.49
C ASP A 282 -55.74 -15.83 -74.93
N LEU A 283 -54.46 -15.75 -75.32
CA LEU A 283 -54.10 -15.46 -76.71
C LEU A 283 -54.46 -16.61 -77.66
N LYS A 284 -54.43 -17.85 -77.17
CA LYS A 284 -54.77 -19.04 -77.96
C LYS A 284 -56.29 -19.18 -78.18
N THR A 285 -57.10 -18.90 -77.15
CA THR A 285 -58.57 -18.92 -77.26
C THR A 285 -59.09 -17.82 -78.19
N THR A 286 -58.46 -16.65 -78.20
CA THR A 286 -58.79 -15.57 -79.14
C THR A 286 -58.41 -15.90 -80.59
N GLN A 287 -57.32 -16.64 -80.81
CA GLN A 287 -56.93 -17.17 -82.13
C GLN A 287 -57.92 -18.22 -82.67
N GLU A 288 -58.51 -19.05 -81.80
CA GLU A 288 -59.50 -20.07 -82.18
C GLU A 288 -60.87 -19.46 -82.54
N MET A 289 -61.28 -18.37 -81.88
CA MET A 289 -62.50 -17.62 -82.23
C MET A 289 -62.40 -16.94 -83.61
N LEU A 290 -61.20 -16.54 -84.03
CA LEU A 290 -60.96 -15.86 -85.31
C LEU A 290 -61.02 -16.83 -86.51
N ASN A 291 -60.73 -18.12 -86.29
CA ASN A 291 -60.82 -19.16 -87.30
C ASN A 291 -62.25 -19.68 -87.54
N ALA A 292 -63.17 -19.49 -86.58
CA ALA A 292 -64.57 -19.91 -86.70
C ALA A 292 -65.45 -18.94 -87.53
N ALA A 293 -64.99 -17.72 -87.80
CA ALA A 293 -65.76 -16.69 -88.50
C ALA A 293 -65.57 -16.67 -90.03
N ARG A 294 -64.91 -17.69 -90.62
CA ARG A 294 -64.39 -17.62 -92.00
C ARG A 294 -65.32 -18.15 -93.12
N ASP A 295 -66.55 -18.59 -92.85
CA ASP A 295 -67.44 -19.09 -93.91
C ASP A 295 -68.89 -18.57 -93.80
N ALA A 296 -69.18 -17.39 -94.38
CA ALA A 296 -70.53 -17.03 -94.84
C ALA A 296 -70.56 -15.86 -95.87
N SER A 297 -71.21 -16.13 -97.00
CA SER A 297 -72.00 -15.24 -97.87
C SER A 297 -71.34 -14.09 -98.67
N LYS A 298 -71.46 -14.17 -100.01
CA LYS A 298 -70.90 -13.24 -101.01
C LYS A 298 -71.71 -11.95 -101.27
N ALA A 299 -72.71 -11.61 -100.47
CA ALA A 299 -73.43 -10.31 -100.54
C ALA A 299 -73.01 -9.33 -99.43
N ASP A 300 -72.25 -9.79 -98.45
CA ASP A 300 -71.66 -8.98 -97.37
C ASP A 300 -70.27 -8.46 -97.76
N LYS A 301 -69.83 -8.66 -99.02
CA LYS A 301 -68.46 -8.36 -99.44
C LYS A 301 -68.17 -6.87 -99.50
N ASP A 302 -69.10 -6.03 -99.92
CA ASP A 302 -68.82 -4.59 -100.05
C ASP A 302 -68.98 -3.86 -98.71
N ASP A 303 -69.94 -4.28 -97.86
CA ASP A 303 -70.04 -3.80 -96.47
C ASP A 303 -68.95 -4.38 -95.58
N SER A 304 -68.52 -5.63 -95.81
CA SER A 304 -67.33 -6.18 -95.17
C SER A 304 -66.06 -5.55 -95.73
N ILE A 305 -65.94 -5.22 -97.02
CA ILE A 305 -64.78 -4.49 -97.57
C ILE A 305 -64.73 -3.10 -96.97
N ARG A 306 -65.85 -2.38 -96.81
CA ARG A 306 -65.89 -1.09 -96.10
C ARG A 306 -65.57 -1.23 -94.62
N LYS A 307 -66.17 -2.18 -93.90
CA LYS A 307 -65.83 -2.47 -92.50
C LYS A 307 -64.38 -2.94 -92.34
N LEU A 308 -63.82 -3.66 -93.32
CA LEU A 308 -62.43 -4.08 -93.36
C LEU A 308 -61.51 -2.92 -93.71
N GLN A 309 -61.94 -1.97 -94.56
CA GLN A 309 -61.21 -0.73 -94.84
C GLN A 309 -61.22 0.20 -93.64
N ASP A 310 -62.35 0.36 -92.95
CA ASP A 310 -62.47 1.12 -91.71
C ASP A 310 -61.65 0.46 -90.60
N LYS A 311 -61.71 -0.88 -90.48
CA LYS A 311 -60.83 -1.63 -89.56
C LYS A 311 -59.37 -1.57 -89.96
N LEU A 312 -59.03 -1.53 -91.25
CA LEU A 312 -57.65 -1.38 -91.73
C LEU A 312 -57.14 0.03 -91.40
N GLN A 313 -57.95 1.07 -91.62
CA GLN A 313 -57.62 2.44 -91.24
C GLN A 313 -57.54 2.59 -89.72
N GLN A 314 -58.44 1.95 -88.96
CA GLN A 314 -58.40 1.93 -87.51
C GLN A 314 -57.16 1.18 -87.01
N MET A 315 -56.82 0.04 -87.61
CA MET A 315 -55.59 -0.69 -87.31
C MET A 315 -54.37 0.13 -87.69
N GLN A 316 -54.36 0.85 -88.81
CA GLN A 316 -53.27 1.74 -89.20
C GLN A 316 -53.12 2.90 -88.21
N ARG A 317 -54.21 3.54 -87.79
CA ARG A 317 -54.20 4.56 -86.73
C ARG A 317 -53.71 3.98 -85.40
N ASN A 318 -54.16 2.79 -85.02
CA ASN A 318 -53.70 2.11 -83.82
C ASN A 318 -52.23 1.69 -83.93
N THR A 319 -51.76 1.30 -85.12
CA THR A 319 -50.35 0.95 -85.36
C THR A 319 -49.47 2.19 -85.27
N LEU A 320 -49.93 3.33 -85.82
CA LEU A 320 -49.25 4.62 -85.68
C LEU A 320 -49.23 5.10 -84.22
N HIS A 321 -50.36 5.00 -83.52
CA HIS A 321 -50.45 5.34 -82.11
C HIS A 321 -49.53 4.46 -81.26
N LEU A 322 -49.54 3.15 -81.47
CA LEU A 322 -48.65 2.22 -80.78
C LEU A 322 -47.18 2.46 -81.14
N SER A 323 -46.86 2.87 -82.37
CA SER A 323 -45.49 3.25 -82.72
C SER A 323 -45.07 4.56 -82.06
N GLU A 324 -45.96 5.54 -81.96
CA GLU A 324 -45.70 6.81 -81.24
C GLU A 324 -45.54 6.57 -79.74
N GLU A 325 -46.37 5.71 -79.14
CA GLU A 325 -46.22 5.28 -77.73
C GLU A 325 -44.94 4.46 -77.50
N LEU A 326 -44.56 3.60 -78.45
CA LEU A 326 -43.30 2.87 -78.39
C LEU A 326 -42.11 3.84 -78.48
N GLU A 327 -42.15 4.80 -79.40
CA GLU A 327 -41.12 5.84 -79.51
C GLU A 327 -41.04 6.67 -78.22
N ALA A 328 -42.17 7.12 -77.67
CA ALA A 328 -42.21 7.86 -76.40
C ALA A 328 -41.66 7.04 -75.23
N THR A 329 -42.07 5.78 -75.07
CA THR A 329 -41.57 4.90 -74.00
C THR A 329 -40.09 4.55 -74.17
N THR A 330 -39.60 4.40 -75.41
CA THR A 330 -38.16 4.20 -75.66
C THR A 330 -37.35 5.47 -75.34
N GLN A 331 -37.90 6.66 -75.60
CA GLN A 331 -37.28 7.92 -75.22
C GLN A 331 -37.24 8.08 -73.69
N GLU A 332 -38.34 7.83 -72.99
CA GLU A 332 -38.39 7.83 -71.52
C GLU A 332 -37.40 6.81 -70.92
N LEU A 333 -37.28 5.62 -71.51
CA LEU A 333 -36.29 4.63 -71.10
C LEU A 333 -34.85 5.14 -71.31
N GLN A 334 -34.56 5.82 -72.41
CA GLN A 334 -33.25 6.42 -72.65
C GLN A 334 -32.95 7.56 -71.68
N GLU A 335 -33.92 8.42 -71.39
CA GLU A 335 -33.78 9.52 -70.43
C GLU A 335 -33.55 9.00 -69.00
N THR A 336 -34.30 7.97 -68.57
CA THR A 336 -34.10 7.31 -67.27
C THR A 336 -32.76 6.57 -67.19
N GLN A 337 -32.32 5.90 -68.26
CA GLN A 337 -30.98 5.30 -68.32
C GLN A 337 -29.88 6.36 -68.24
N ALA A 338 -30.03 7.49 -68.91
CA ALA A 338 -29.08 8.61 -68.83
C ALA A 338 -29.05 9.25 -67.43
N ALA A 339 -30.20 9.39 -66.78
CA ALA A 339 -30.29 9.89 -65.40
C ALA A 339 -29.63 8.93 -64.41
N LEU A 340 -29.86 7.61 -64.56
CA LEU A 340 -29.22 6.58 -63.74
C LEU A 340 -27.69 6.59 -63.92
N ALA A 341 -27.21 6.73 -65.16
CA ALA A 341 -25.78 6.83 -65.45
C ALA A 341 -25.14 8.06 -64.77
N LYS A 342 -25.82 9.22 -64.79
CA LYS A 342 -25.36 10.42 -64.07
C LYS A 342 -25.33 10.20 -62.55
N GLN A 343 -26.37 9.59 -61.99
CA GLN A 343 -26.42 9.31 -60.56
C GLN A 343 -25.34 8.31 -60.12
N ALA A 344 -25.04 7.31 -60.97
CA ALA A 344 -23.96 6.37 -60.72
C ALA A 344 -22.58 7.05 -60.72
N GLU A 345 -22.34 8.01 -61.62
CA GLU A 345 -21.07 8.77 -61.63
C GLU A 345 -20.96 9.70 -60.42
N THR A 346 -22.03 10.41 -60.04
CA THR A 346 -21.99 11.28 -58.84
C THR A 346 -21.74 10.49 -57.56
N LEU A 347 -22.37 9.31 -57.42
CA LEU A 347 -22.13 8.44 -56.26
C LEU A 347 -20.70 7.90 -56.23
N LYS A 348 -20.10 7.68 -57.40
CA LYS A 348 -18.71 7.25 -57.51
C LYS A 348 -17.75 8.38 -57.11
N GLU A 349 -17.98 9.60 -57.59
CA GLU A 349 -17.21 10.79 -57.18
C GLU A 349 -17.32 11.02 -55.65
N GLU A 350 -18.53 10.99 -55.08
CA GLU A 350 -18.75 11.12 -53.64
C GLU A 350 -18.05 10.02 -52.83
N MET A 351 -18.02 8.80 -53.35
CA MET A 351 -17.31 7.68 -52.72
C MET A 351 -15.79 7.88 -52.76
N GLU A 352 -15.24 8.35 -53.88
CA GLU A 352 -13.81 8.65 -54.03
C GLU A 352 -13.39 9.79 -53.09
N ASP A 353 -14.18 10.88 -53.01
CA ASP A 353 -13.95 11.98 -52.07
C ASP A 353 -14.02 11.52 -50.61
N SER A 354 -15.01 10.67 -50.27
CA SER A 354 -15.11 10.08 -48.94
C SER A 354 -13.92 9.18 -48.62
N GLN A 355 -13.40 8.43 -49.58
CA GLN A 355 -12.21 7.59 -49.39
C GLN A 355 -10.96 8.44 -49.14
N HIS A 356 -10.79 9.53 -49.89
CA HIS A 356 -9.70 10.49 -49.68
C HIS A 356 -9.78 11.13 -48.29
N ALA A 357 -10.96 11.58 -47.86
CA ALA A 357 -11.16 12.15 -46.53
C ALA A 357 -10.86 11.16 -45.39
N ILE A 358 -11.22 9.88 -45.56
CA ILE A 358 -10.89 8.82 -44.60
C ILE A 358 -9.37 8.57 -44.57
N MET A 359 -8.71 8.56 -45.74
CA MET A 359 -7.27 8.38 -45.84
C MET A 359 -6.50 9.51 -45.14
N ASP A 360 -6.86 10.77 -45.40
CA ASP A 360 -6.23 11.92 -44.75
C ASP A 360 -6.42 11.88 -43.23
N ARG A 361 -7.62 11.51 -42.76
CA ARG A 361 -7.89 11.33 -41.34
C ARG A 361 -7.03 10.21 -40.74
N ASN A 362 -6.87 9.09 -41.43
CA ASN A 362 -6.02 7.99 -40.97
C ASN A 362 -4.56 8.41 -40.86
N ILE A 363 -4.03 9.15 -41.84
CA ILE A 363 -2.65 9.68 -41.80
C ILE A 363 -2.45 10.59 -40.57
N VAL A 364 -3.42 11.46 -40.26
CA VAL A 364 -3.35 12.32 -39.08
C VAL A 364 -3.41 11.51 -37.78
N LEU A 365 -4.26 10.48 -37.72
CA LEU A 365 -4.35 9.60 -36.57
C LEU A 365 -3.07 8.78 -36.37
N GLU A 366 -2.49 8.24 -37.43
CA GLU A 366 -1.22 7.53 -37.39
C GLU A 366 -0.10 8.43 -36.86
N ARG A 367 0.00 9.67 -37.37
CA ARG A 367 0.98 10.65 -36.86
C ARG A 367 0.79 10.90 -35.36
N LYS A 368 -0.45 11.09 -34.91
CA LYS A 368 -0.76 11.32 -33.50
C LYS A 368 -0.44 10.10 -32.64
N VAL A 369 -0.62 8.89 -33.14
CA VAL A 369 -0.21 7.65 -32.45
C VAL A 369 1.32 7.62 -32.29
N TYR A 370 2.08 7.96 -33.31
CA TYR A 370 3.55 8.05 -33.20
C TYR A 370 3.99 9.12 -32.21
N GLU A 371 3.40 10.32 -32.25
CA GLU A 371 3.68 11.40 -31.29
C GLU A 371 3.39 10.98 -29.85
N LEU A 372 2.22 10.40 -29.58
CA LEU A 372 1.85 9.90 -28.26
C LEU A 372 2.75 8.74 -27.79
N THR A 373 3.22 7.91 -28.72
CA THR A 373 4.14 6.80 -28.39
C THR A 373 5.52 7.33 -27.99
N ASP A 374 6.01 8.37 -28.67
CA ASP A 374 7.28 9.03 -28.33
C ASP A 374 7.17 9.81 -27.00
N GLU A 375 6.07 10.53 -26.77
CA GLU A 375 5.78 11.17 -25.48
C GLU A 375 5.70 10.15 -24.34
N LEU A 376 5.06 8.99 -24.57
CA LEU A 376 5.03 7.90 -23.60
C LEU A 376 6.44 7.33 -23.32
N ALA A 377 7.28 7.21 -24.35
CA ALA A 377 8.66 6.74 -24.18
C ALA A 377 9.49 7.73 -23.35
N ARG A 378 9.41 9.03 -23.67
CA ARG A 378 10.12 10.09 -22.94
C ARG A 378 9.68 10.21 -21.49
N THR A 379 8.36 10.11 -21.22
CA THR A 379 7.83 10.16 -19.86
C THR A 379 8.22 8.94 -19.04
N LYS A 380 8.28 7.74 -19.65
CA LYS A 380 8.80 6.53 -19.02
C LYS A 380 10.28 6.68 -18.67
N GLU A 381 11.10 7.18 -19.59
CA GLU A 381 12.53 7.41 -19.36
C GLU A 381 12.75 8.44 -18.24
N ALA A 382 12.00 9.55 -18.23
CA ALA A 382 12.06 10.54 -17.17
C ALA A 382 11.70 9.93 -15.79
N HIS A 383 10.62 9.16 -15.73
CA HIS A 383 10.20 8.48 -14.50
C HIS A 383 11.24 7.44 -14.03
N ASP A 384 11.81 6.65 -14.93
CA ASP A 384 12.86 5.68 -14.56
C ASP A 384 14.13 6.38 -14.07
N ASN A 385 14.50 7.53 -14.66
CA ASN A 385 15.61 8.36 -14.19
C ASN A 385 15.35 8.93 -12.78
N GLU A 386 14.15 9.46 -12.52
CA GLU A 386 13.76 9.93 -11.19
C GLU A 386 13.79 8.79 -10.16
N ARG A 387 13.33 7.59 -10.54
CA ARG A 387 13.34 6.41 -9.67
C ARG A 387 14.76 5.97 -9.31
N VAL A 388 15.69 6.03 -10.27
CA VAL A 388 17.12 5.76 -10.03
C VAL A 388 17.72 6.81 -9.10
N GLN A 389 17.44 8.10 -9.35
CA GLN A 389 17.91 9.19 -8.47
C GLN A 389 17.38 9.05 -7.04
N TRP A 390 16.10 8.73 -6.87
CA TRP A 390 15.51 8.53 -5.55
C TRP A 390 16.14 7.34 -4.84
N THR A 391 16.34 6.23 -5.54
CA THR A 391 17.00 5.03 -4.97
C THR A 391 18.43 5.36 -4.54
N GLN A 392 19.17 6.11 -5.37
CA GLN A 392 20.53 6.55 -5.05
C GLN A 392 20.54 7.49 -3.84
N HIS A 393 19.64 8.46 -3.78
CA HIS A 393 19.51 9.39 -2.66
C HIS A 393 19.17 8.66 -1.36
N VAL A 394 18.23 7.72 -1.40
CA VAL A 394 17.89 6.87 -0.24
C VAL A 394 19.08 6.01 0.19
N GLN A 395 19.83 5.45 -0.76
CA GLN A 395 21.02 4.66 -0.46
C GLN A 395 22.11 5.50 0.21
N VAL A 396 22.40 6.69 -0.33
CA VAL A 396 23.38 7.62 0.25
C VAL A 396 22.94 8.07 1.64
N ASN A 397 21.69 8.49 1.80
CA ASN A 397 21.16 8.91 3.10
C ASN A 397 21.19 7.77 4.13
N THR A 398 20.75 6.57 3.75
CA THR A 398 20.81 5.39 4.64
C THR A 398 22.25 5.10 5.03
N SER A 399 23.19 5.11 4.07
CA SER A 399 24.61 4.87 4.36
C SER A 399 25.19 5.92 5.32
N SER A 400 24.88 7.20 5.10
CA SER A 400 25.35 8.29 5.97
C SER A 400 24.78 8.21 7.39
N VAL A 401 23.50 7.86 7.54
CA VAL A 401 22.87 7.66 8.86
C VAL A 401 23.49 6.46 9.58
N THR A 402 23.71 5.35 8.87
CA THR A 402 24.38 4.18 9.47
C THR A 402 25.83 4.48 9.85
N GLU A 403 26.55 5.27 9.05
CA GLU A 403 27.92 5.68 9.33
C GLU A 403 28.00 6.62 10.54
N ALA A 404 27.09 7.58 10.64
CA ALA A 404 26.99 8.46 11.82
C ALA A 404 26.66 7.68 13.10
N GLN A 405 25.73 6.72 13.03
CA GLN A 405 25.41 5.85 14.16
C GLN A 405 26.59 4.96 14.55
N LEU A 406 27.30 4.40 13.58
CA LEU A 406 28.52 3.63 13.85
C LEU A 406 29.58 4.50 14.51
N PHE A 407 29.81 5.72 14.03
CA PHE A 407 30.74 6.65 14.63
C PHE A 407 30.37 7.02 16.08
N GLU A 408 29.10 7.30 16.35
CA GLU A 408 28.60 7.59 17.71
C GLU A 408 28.80 6.39 18.64
N LEU A 409 28.47 5.17 18.19
CA LEU A 409 28.66 3.94 18.96
C LEU A 409 30.14 3.66 19.21
N THR A 410 31.00 3.79 18.20
CA THR A 410 32.45 3.62 18.36
C THR A 410 33.03 4.64 19.34
N THR A 411 32.58 5.90 19.27
CA THR A 411 33.02 6.94 20.20
C THR A 411 32.58 6.62 21.63
N ARG A 412 31.31 6.23 21.84
CA ARG A 412 30.82 5.80 23.17
C ARG A 412 31.57 4.59 23.71
N LEU A 413 31.86 3.60 22.87
CA LEU A 413 32.64 2.44 23.28
C LEU A 413 34.05 2.84 23.72
N SER A 414 34.73 3.71 22.96
CA SER A 414 36.06 4.19 23.34
C SER A 414 36.08 4.96 24.67
N LEU A 415 35.02 5.74 24.94
CA LEU A 415 34.86 6.44 26.22
C LEU A 415 34.65 5.46 27.37
N LEU A 416 33.76 4.47 27.21
CA LEU A 416 33.52 3.44 28.21
C LEU A 416 34.76 2.57 28.47
N GLU A 417 35.56 2.29 27.45
CA GLU A 417 36.84 1.59 27.60
C GLU A 417 37.84 2.42 28.41
N ALA A 418 37.90 3.74 28.18
CA ALA A 418 38.74 4.64 28.97
C ALA A 418 38.29 4.73 30.44
N ASP A 419 36.98 4.89 30.69
CA ASP A 419 36.41 4.93 32.03
C ASP A 419 36.64 3.61 32.79
N LYS A 420 36.47 2.48 32.10
CA LYS A 420 36.77 1.16 32.65
C LYS A 420 38.24 1.07 33.08
N ASN A 421 39.17 1.48 32.22
CA ASN A 421 40.60 1.44 32.54
C ASN A 421 40.95 2.33 33.74
N LEU A 422 40.31 3.49 33.88
CA LEU A 422 40.49 4.37 35.04
C LEU A 422 39.98 3.72 36.33
N ALA A 423 38.78 3.11 36.28
CA ALA A 423 38.21 2.39 37.41
C ALA A 423 39.07 1.18 37.83
N GLU A 424 39.67 0.47 36.87
CA GLU A 424 40.62 -0.62 37.15
C GLU A 424 41.90 -0.08 37.83
N GLN A 425 42.45 1.05 37.37
CA GLN A 425 43.62 1.67 38.01
C GLN A 425 43.32 2.15 39.44
N ASP A 426 42.15 2.74 39.67
CA ASP A 426 41.74 3.17 41.00
C ASP A 426 41.52 1.98 41.95
N ALA A 427 40.94 0.88 41.44
CA ALA A 427 40.79 -0.35 42.21
C ALA A 427 42.15 -0.96 42.60
N ASP A 428 43.10 -1.02 41.67
CA ASP A 428 44.47 -1.49 41.93
C ASP A 428 45.15 -0.59 42.98
N ARG A 429 45.02 0.73 42.84
CA ARG A 429 45.56 1.69 43.81
C ARG A 429 44.97 1.47 45.20
N LEU A 430 43.65 1.38 45.32
CA LEU A 430 42.98 1.11 46.61
C LEU A 430 43.43 -0.23 47.20
N GLN A 431 43.62 -1.25 46.38
CA GLN A 431 44.12 -2.55 46.83
C GLN A 431 45.54 -2.44 47.40
N THR A 432 46.43 -1.67 46.77
CA THR A 432 47.77 -1.41 47.31
C THR A 432 47.74 -0.60 48.61
N GLU A 433 46.88 0.42 48.71
CA GLU A 433 46.72 1.22 49.93
C GLU A 433 46.19 0.36 51.09
N LEU A 434 45.24 -0.54 50.83
CA LEU A 434 44.75 -1.51 51.82
C LEU A 434 45.82 -2.51 52.26
N ALA A 435 46.65 -3.01 51.33
CA ALA A 435 47.76 -3.89 51.65
C ALA A 435 48.79 -3.18 52.55
N ASN A 436 49.15 -1.94 52.22
CA ASN A 436 50.06 -1.12 53.02
C ASN A 436 49.50 -0.84 54.42
N LEU A 437 48.21 -0.50 54.54
CA LEU A 437 47.55 -0.30 55.84
C LEU A 437 47.56 -1.58 56.68
N ASN A 438 47.33 -2.73 56.04
CA ASN A 438 47.39 -4.03 56.71
C ASN A 438 48.81 -4.33 57.23
N GLU A 439 49.85 -4.06 56.44
CA GLU A 439 51.24 -4.18 56.91
C GLU A 439 51.54 -3.27 58.10
N VAL A 440 51.10 -2.00 58.04
CA VAL A 440 51.26 -1.05 59.15
C VAL A 440 50.52 -1.53 60.40
N LEU A 441 49.29 -2.06 60.26
CA LEU A 441 48.55 -2.63 61.39
C LEU A 441 49.25 -3.83 62.01
N ILE A 442 49.82 -4.72 61.20
CA ILE A 442 50.61 -5.86 61.68
C ILE A 442 51.84 -5.37 62.45
N GLN A 443 52.54 -4.35 61.94
CA GLN A 443 53.69 -3.74 62.63
C GLN A 443 53.27 -3.13 63.96
N PHE A 444 52.20 -2.33 64.01
CA PHE A 444 51.68 -1.77 65.25
C PHE A 444 51.27 -2.84 66.27
N GLN A 445 50.64 -3.93 65.82
CA GLN A 445 50.29 -5.05 66.69
C GLN A 445 51.54 -5.72 67.26
N HIS A 446 52.57 -5.93 66.43
CA HIS A 446 53.84 -6.50 66.85
C HIS A 446 54.56 -5.60 67.86
N ASP A 447 54.67 -4.31 67.56
CA ASP A 447 55.30 -3.31 68.44
C ASP A 447 54.57 -3.20 69.77
N ARG A 448 53.23 -3.21 69.76
CA ARG A 448 52.41 -3.20 70.99
C ARG A 448 52.67 -4.43 71.85
N VAL A 449 52.73 -5.63 71.26
CA VAL A 449 53.03 -6.87 71.98
C VAL A 449 54.45 -6.81 72.58
N ASN A 450 55.42 -6.30 71.83
CA ASN A 450 56.79 -6.13 72.31
C ASN A 450 56.88 -5.11 73.45
N GLU A 451 56.20 -3.96 73.31
CA GLU A 451 56.17 -2.93 74.34
C GLU A 451 55.48 -3.44 75.62
N GLU A 452 54.37 -4.16 75.48
CA GLU A 452 53.68 -4.80 76.61
C GLU A 452 54.59 -5.82 77.32
N ALA A 453 55.33 -6.63 76.56
CA ALA A 453 56.33 -7.55 77.12
C ALA A 453 57.45 -6.80 77.87
N GLN A 454 57.95 -5.69 77.32
CA GLN A 454 58.94 -4.85 77.98
C GLN A 454 58.40 -4.21 79.25
N TRP A 455 57.17 -3.69 79.24
CA TRP A 455 56.51 -3.13 80.42
C TRP A 455 56.28 -4.19 81.49
N ARG A 456 55.81 -5.38 81.13
CA ARG A 456 55.67 -6.50 82.07
C ARG A 456 57.00 -6.89 82.70
N ALA A 457 58.08 -6.93 81.92
CA ALA A 457 59.42 -7.20 82.45
C ALA A 457 59.90 -6.10 83.43
N LYS A 458 59.65 -4.82 83.11
CA LYS A 458 59.95 -3.70 84.02
C LYS A 458 59.12 -3.75 85.30
N VAL A 459 57.82 -4.04 85.21
CA VAL A 459 56.94 -4.21 86.37
C VAL A 459 57.45 -5.34 87.25
N GLN A 460 57.78 -6.49 86.67
CA GLN A 460 58.35 -7.62 87.41
C GLN A 460 59.67 -7.26 88.09
N ALA A 461 60.56 -6.53 87.41
CA ALA A 461 61.81 -6.06 88.01
C ALA A 461 61.57 -5.06 89.16
N LEU A 462 60.59 -4.16 89.02
CA LEU A 462 60.19 -3.24 90.07
C LEU A 462 59.53 -3.96 91.25
N GLU A 463 58.72 -4.99 91.00
CA GLU A 463 58.14 -5.84 92.05
C GLU A 463 59.23 -6.58 92.82
N ILE A 464 60.23 -7.17 92.13
CA ILE A 464 61.38 -7.80 92.78
C ILE A 464 62.14 -6.76 93.63
N ALA A 465 62.47 -5.59 93.06
CA ALA A 465 63.14 -4.52 93.79
C ALA A 465 62.29 -3.95 94.94
N ALA A 466 60.97 -3.94 94.81
CA ALA A 466 60.05 -3.55 95.87
C ALA A 466 60.00 -4.61 96.97
N THR A 467 59.96 -5.90 96.66
CA THR A 467 60.06 -6.97 97.66
C THR A 467 61.40 -6.94 98.40
N GLU A 468 62.50 -6.67 97.69
CA GLU A 468 63.83 -6.45 98.29
C GLU A 468 63.83 -5.21 99.20
N LYS A 469 63.29 -4.08 98.74
CA LYS A 469 63.14 -2.87 99.57
C LYS A 469 62.16 -3.04 100.72
N GLN A 470 61.13 -3.86 100.60
CA GLN A 470 60.13 -4.12 101.64
C GLN A 470 60.70 -5.08 102.69
N GLN A 471 61.67 -5.91 102.31
CA GLN A 471 62.51 -6.67 103.21
C GLN A 471 63.49 -5.75 103.97
N ASP A 472 64.03 -4.70 103.33
CA ASP A 472 64.88 -3.66 103.96
C ASP A 472 64.11 -2.58 104.75
N THR A 473 62.84 -2.32 104.43
CA THR A 473 61.98 -1.29 105.08
C THR A 473 60.98 -1.87 106.08
N SER A 474 61.04 -3.17 106.38
CA SER A 474 60.32 -3.77 107.51
C SER A 474 60.71 -3.18 108.89
N ASN A 475 61.67 -2.25 108.93
CA ASN A 475 62.05 -1.50 110.13
C ASN A 475 61.70 0.00 110.14
N ALA A 476 61.01 0.57 109.15
CA ALA A 476 60.55 1.96 109.24
C ALA A 476 59.52 2.34 108.16
N ILE A 477 58.23 2.13 108.42
CA ILE A 477 57.18 2.96 107.80
C ILE A 477 56.40 3.58 108.95
N SER A 478 56.67 4.86 109.18
CA SER A 478 56.02 5.68 110.19
C SER A 478 54.59 5.99 109.73
N LEU A 479 53.66 5.94 110.68
CA LEU A 479 52.22 6.20 110.55
C LEU A 479 51.88 7.57 109.90
N GLU A 480 52.85 8.49 109.85
CA GLU A 480 52.80 9.78 109.16
C GLU A 480 52.69 9.64 107.63
N GLU A 481 53.53 8.81 106.99
CA GLU A 481 53.58 8.70 105.53
C GLU A 481 52.29 8.12 104.96
N HIS A 482 51.64 7.21 105.70
CA HIS A 482 50.35 6.64 105.35
C HIS A 482 49.22 7.68 105.36
N LYS A 483 49.26 8.67 106.26
CA LYS A 483 48.28 9.77 106.26
C LYS A 483 48.49 10.72 105.09
N THR A 484 49.74 11.01 104.72
CA THR A 484 50.05 11.87 103.58
C THR A 484 49.57 11.24 102.27
N ILE A 485 49.75 9.92 102.11
CA ILE A 485 49.26 9.17 100.94
C ILE A 485 47.73 9.19 100.87
N LEU A 486 47.02 8.98 101.98
CA LEU A 486 45.55 9.05 102.00
C LEU A 486 45.04 10.46 101.65
N SER A 487 45.71 11.52 102.12
CA SER A 487 45.33 12.90 101.77
C SER A 487 45.57 13.23 100.29
N ALA A 488 46.63 12.67 99.70
CA ALA A 488 46.92 12.81 98.27
C ALA A 488 45.91 12.04 97.42
N LEU A 489 45.46 10.87 97.89
CA LEU A 489 44.43 10.07 97.23
C LEU A 489 43.08 10.81 97.20
N ALA A 490 42.64 11.34 98.34
CA ALA A 490 41.40 12.11 98.44
C ALA A 490 41.41 13.34 97.52
N LYS A 491 42.55 14.03 97.41
CA LYS A 491 42.72 15.15 96.47
C LYS A 491 42.62 14.71 95.01
N LYS A 492 43.17 13.53 94.68
CA LYS A 492 43.09 12.97 93.32
C LYS A 492 41.69 12.50 92.95
N GLU A 493 40.90 12.03 93.92
CA GLU A 493 39.49 11.71 93.72
C GLU A 493 38.66 12.97 93.45
N GLU A 494 38.91 14.08 94.17
CA GLU A 494 38.27 15.38 93.89
C GLU A 494 38.62 15.92 92.49
N ASP A 495 39.89 15.84 92.10
CA ASP A 495 40.33 16.26 90.76
C ASP A 495 39.70 15.41 89.65
N ASN A 496 39.48 14.11 89.89
CA ASN A 496 38.82 13.22 88.93
C ASN A 496 37.34 13.56 88.75
N GLU A 497 36.66 13.89 89.85
CA GLU A 497 35.24 14.29 89.81
C GLU A 497 35.07 15.63 89.07
N ARG A 498 35.98 16.59 89.29
CA ARG A 498 36.03 17.83 88.48
C ARG A 498 36.23 17.57 87.00
N LEU A 499 37.09 16.62 86.64
CA LEU A 499 37.32 16.27 85.23
C LEU A 499 36.11 15.57 84.60
N ARG A 500 35.38 14.74 85.35
CA ARG A 500 34.11 14.17 84.90
C ARG A 500 33.06 15.23 84.64
N GLU A 501 32.87 16.17 85.57
CA GLU A 501 31.92 17.27 85.38
C GLU A 501 32.31 18.19 84.20
N ALA A 502 33.60 18.45 84.00
CA ALA A 502 34.08 19.24 82.88
C ALA A 502 33.82 18.52 81.54
N LEU A 503 34.06 17.21 81.51
CA LEU A 503 33.78 16.38 80.35
C LEU A 503 32.28 16.39 80.04
N GLU A 504 31.42 16.16 81.03
CA GLU A 504 29.96 16.14 80.86
C GLU A 504 29.43 17.49 80.34
N ARG A 505 29.96 18.62 80.84
CA ARG A 505 29.66 19.95 80.29
C ARG A 505 30.08 20.08 78.82
N THR A 506 31.28 19.61 78.44
CA THR A 506 31.71 19.64 77.03
C THR A 506 30.89 18.71 76.13
N THR A 507 30.44 17.55 76.62
CA THR A 507 29.60 16.64 75.84
C THR A 507 28.22 17.24 75.59
N VAL A 508 27.62 17.89 76.60
CA VAL A 508 26.35 18.60 76.46
C VAL A 508 26.48 19.79 75.49
N GLN A 509 27.61 20.49 75.52
CA GLN A 509 27.89 21.61 74.62
C GLN A 509 28.10 21.16 73.16
N LEU A 510 28.82 20.05 72.94
CA LEU A 510 29.00 19.44 71.62
C LEU A 510 27.69 18.86 71.04
N LEU A 511 26.83 18.29 71.89
CA LEU A 511 25.51 17.79 71.45
C LEU A 511 24.56 18.93 71.07
N ALA A 512 24.63 20.09 71.74
CA ALA A 512 23.85 21.27 71.38
C ALA A 512 24.36 21.95 70.10
N ASP A 513 25.67 21.92 69.81
CA ASP A 513 26.24 22.49 68.59
C ASP A 513 25.98 21.62 67.34
N ASN A 514 25.71 20.31 67.50
CA ASN A 514 25.40 19.40 66.39
C ASN A 514 24.02 19.63 65.72
N ASP A 515 23.11 20.39 66.35
CA ASP A 515 21.84 20.81 65.73
C ASP A 515 22.00 22.11 64.90
N SER A 516 23.19 22.72 64.89
CA SER A 516 23.46 23.91 64.09
C SER A 516 23.94 23.52 62.69
N VAL A 517 23.02 23.26 61.78
CA VAL A 517 23.36 23.16 60.35
C VAL A 517 23.97 24.50 59.91
N ASP A 518 25.20 24.46 59.38
CA ASP A 518 25.89 25.67 58.92
C ASP A 518 25.03 26.39 57.89
N LYS A 519 24.58 27.61 58.24
CA LYS A 519 23.73 28.45 57.39
C LYS A 519 24.34 28.67 56.02
N ARG A 520 25.67 28.68 55.92
CA ARG A 520 26.39 28.82 54.65
C ARG A 520 26.23 27.60 53.75
N MET A 521 26.24 26.40 54.33
CA MET A 521 26.00 25.14 53.61
C MET A 521 24.57 25.09 53.07
N VAL A 522 23.57 25.50 53.86
CA VAL A 522 22.17 25.56 53.42
C VAL A 522 21.98 26.49 52.23
N VAL A 523 22.61 27.68 52.28
CA VAL A 523 22.56 28.67 51.18
C VAL A 523 23.21 28.10 49.92
N GLN A 524 24.35 27.44 50.05
CA GLN A 524 25.08 26.86 48.90
C GLN A 524 24.29 25.72 48.25
N MET A 525 23.63 24.87 49.04
CA MET A 525 22.73 23.84 48.52
C MET A 525 21.53 24.44 47.78
N MET A 526 20.93 25.52 48.30
CA MET A 526 19.80 26.20 47.64
C MET A 526 20.19 26.87 46.33
N LEU A 527 21.37 27.50 46.27
CA LEU A 527 21.92 28.01 45.02
C LEU A 527 22.10 26.88 44.00
N GLN A 528 22.69 25.77 44.42
CA GLN A 528 22.93 24.62 43.57
C GLN A 528 21.63 23.95 43.09
N TYR A 529 20.57 23.95 43.90
CA TYR A 529 19.24 23.49 43.50
C TYR A 529 18.62 24.33 42.38
N HIS A 530 18.82 25.66 42.40
CA HIS A 530 18.29 26.54 41.37
C HIS A 530 19.13 26.54 40.08
N GLU A 531 20.44 26.32 40.18
CA GLU A 531 21.39 26.37 39.05
C GLU A 531 21.58 25.01 38.35
N SER A 532 21.34 23.88 39.04
CA SER A 532 21.55 22.54 38.50
C SER A 532 20.34 21.98 37.75
N SER A 533 20.60 21.17 36.73
CA SER A 533 19.60 20.34 36.05
C SER A 533 19.11 19.17 36.91
N ASN A 534 19.91 18.72 37.90
CA ASN A 534 19.68 17.50 38.69
C ASN A 534 19.03 17.82 40.04
N LYS A 535 17.82 18.37 39.97
CA LYS A 535 17.08 18.90 41.14
C LYS A 535 16.64 17.82 42.13
N THR A 536 16.39 16.60 41.66
CA THR A 536 15.97 15.45 42.47
C THR A 536 17.05 15.02 43.45
N ASP A 537 18.29 14.89 42.98
CA ASP A 537 19.41 14.39 43.78
C ASP A 537 19.81 15.41 44.83
N ILE A 538 19.76 16.70 44.47
CA ILE A 538 20.03 17.81 45.40
C ILE A 538 18.96 17.87 46.49
N LEU A 539 17.68 17.67 46.14
CA LEU A 539 16.59 17.58 47.13
C LEU A 539 16.73 16.36 48.04
N GLU A 540 17.25 15.24 47.53
CA GLU A 540 17.50 14.07 48.35
C GLU A 540 18.61 14.33 49.38
N VAL A 541 19.71 14.96 48.97
CA VAL A 541 20.81 15.34 49.87
C VAL A 541 20.34 16.41 50.87
N MET A 542 19.58 17.41 50.42
CA MET A 542 18.95 18.39 51.31
C MET A 542 18.03 17.72 52.33
N GLY A 543 17.23 16.74 51.90
CA GLY A 543 16.32 16.04 52.80
C GLY A 543 17.04 15.26 53.89
N ARG A 544 18.20 14.66 53.59
CA ARG A 544 19.00 13.96 54.60
C ARG A 544 19.70 14.90 55.59
N ILE A 545 20.12 16.09 55.14
CA ILE A 545 20.89 17.04 55.96
C ILE A 545 19.98 18.00 56.75
N LEU A 546 18.87 18.43 56.14
CA LEU A 546 17.92 19.42 56.70
C LEU A 546 16.65 18.77 57.27
N GLY A 547 16.46 17.47 57.05
CA GLY A 547 15.29 16.73 57.53
C GLY A 547 14.00 16.98 56.74
N PHE A 548 14.08 17.31 55.43
CA PHE A 548 12.86 17.43 54.63
C PHE A 548 12.09 16.11 54.57
N THR A 549 10.79 16.17 54.85
CA THR A 549 9.88 15.06 54.59
C THR A 549 9.59 14.96 53.10
N GLU A 550 9.07 13.82 52.63
CA GLU A 550 8.71 13.67 51.22
C GLU A 550 7.64 14.67 50.77
N GLU A 551 6.75 15.11 51.67
CA GLU A 551 5.78 16.16 51.35
C GLU A 551 6.46 17.51 51.07
N ASP A 552 7.57 17.82 51.74
CA ASP A 552 8.32 19.06 51.51
C ASP A 552 9.11 19.02 50.19
N LYS A 553 9.61 17.85 49.79
CA LYS A 553 10.27 17.67 48.49
C LYS A 553 9.28 17.84 47.33
N GLU A 554 8.08 17.28 47.45
CA GLU A 554 7.03 17.41 46.45
C GLU A 554 6.51 18.86 46.32
N ARG A 555 6.44 19.59 47.44
CA ARG A 555 6.11 21.04 47.44
C ARG A 555 7.17 21.89 46.74
N LEU A 556 8.46 21.58 46.91
CA LEU A 556 9.55 22.30 46.24
C LEU A 556 9.61 22.01 44.73
N LEU A 557 9.33 20.76 44.33
CA LEU A 557 9.26 20.38 42.91
C LEU A 557 8.06 21.00 42.18
N SER A 558 6.90 21.09 42.83
CA SER A 558 5.66 21.59 42.22
C SER A 558 5.62 23.12 42.08
N HIS A 559 6.35 23.88 42.92
CA HIS A 559 6.32 25.34 42.91
C HIS A 559 7.73 25.95 43.12
N PRO A 560 8.57 26.04 42.07
CA PRO A 560 9.98 26.48 42.16
C PRO A 560 10.22 27.92 42.64
N GLY A 561 9.16 28.69 42.98
CA GLY A 561 9.24 30.10 43.36
C GLY A 561 8.43 30.49 44.60
N ARG A 562 7.83 29.55 45.34
CA ARG A 562 6.97 29.86 46.50
C ARG A 562 7.53 29.28 47.81
N ILE A 563 8.78 29.59 48.12
CA ILE A 563 9.46 29.24 49.38
C ILE A 563 9.02 30.19 50.51
N LYS A 564 7.71 30.29 50.77
CA LYS A 564 7.15 31.10 51.88
C LYS A 564 6.55 30.26 53.02
N GLY A 565 6.53 28.93 52.90
CA GLY A 565 5.80 28.05 53.81
C GLY A 565 6.61 27.09 54.67
N ILE A 566 7.94 27.03 54.53
CA ILE A 566 8.78 26.10 55.31
C ILE A 566 9.21 26.80 56.61
N PRO A 567 8.78 26.34 57.80
CA PRO A 567 9.02 27.02 59.07
C PRO A 567 10.50 27.27 59.41
N MET A 568 11.42 26.48 58.82
CA MET A 568 12.87 26.64 59.01
C MET A 568 13.55 27.67 58.08
N LEU A 569 12.97 27.99 56.91
CA LEU A 569 13.60 28.88 55.92
C LEU A 569 13.08 30.33 55.97
N GLY A 570 11.94 30.57 56.62
CA GLY A 570 11.35 31.91 56.79
C GLY A 570 12.21 32.91 57.57
N SER A 571 13.21 32.44 58.32
CA SER A 571 14.11 33.31 59.08
C SER A 571 15.33 33.81 58.29
N ILE A 572 15.61 33.29 57.08
CA ILE A 572 16.89 33.52 56.39
C ILE A 572 16.78 34.39 55.13
N PHE A 573 15.61 34.47 54.49
CA PHE A 573 15.44 35.14 53.18
C PHE A 573 14.96 36.60 53.20
N GLY A 574 15.17 37.33 54.29
CA GLY A 574 14.84 38.76 54.41
C GLY A 574 16.01 39.71 54.14
N ALA A 575 16.58 39.73 52.92
CA ALA A 575 17.50 40.79 52.51
C ALA A 575 17.58 40.97 50.99
N THR A 576 17.04 42.09 50.46
CA THR A 576 17.59 42.99 49.40
C THR A 576 16.47 43.89 48.83
N PRO A 577 16.79 44.99 48.11
CA PRO A 577 17.45 46.22 48.52
C PRO A 577 16.45 47.41 48.60
N ALA A 578 16.87 48.56 49.15
CA ALA A 578 16.05 49.77 49.24
C ALA A 578 15.50 50.21 47.85
N PRO A 579 14.24 50.71 47.78
CA PRO A 579 14.04 52.13 48.03
C PRO A 579 12.78 52.49 48.87
N SER A 580 12.85 53.69 49.44
CA SER A 580 11.89 54.38 50.31
C SER A 580 11.83 53.88 51.76
N SER A 581 12.42 54.72 52.62
CA SER A 581 12.46 54.63 54.08
C SER A 581 11.07 54.43 54.67
N VAL A 582 10.82 53.24 55.23
CA VAL A 582 9.87 53.10 56.33
C VAL A 582 10.66 53.40 57.60
N ASP A 583 10.34 54.52 58.23
CA ASP A 583 10.89 54.92 59.52
C ASP A 583 10.48 53.88 60.59
N VAL A 584 11.44 53.07 61.03
CA VAL A 584 11.28 52.08 62.12
C VAL A 584 11.98 52.59 63.39
N SER A 585 11.96 53.90 63.64
CA SER A 585 12.29 54.40 64.96
C SER A 585 11.09 54.24 65.90
N GLY A 586 11.11 53.15 66.70
CA GLY A 586 10.23 53.01 67.87
C GLY A 586 9.05 52.04 67.78
N LYS A 587 8.94 51.19 66.75
CA LYS A 587 7.88 50.16 66.66
C LYS A 587 8.43 48.75 66.94
N SER A 588 7.72 47.99 67.78
CA SER A 588 8.00 46.57 68.09
C SER A 588 7.96 45.72 66.82
N PHE A 589 8.83 44.71 66.72
CA PHE A 589 8.85 43.74 65.61
C PHE A 589 7.46 43.11 65.38
N SER A 590 6.66 42.94 66.44
CA SER A 590 5.28 42.45 66.33
C SER A 590 4.37 43.38 65.54
N ASP A 591 4.54 44.70 65.67
CA ASP A 591 3.71 45.69 64.98
C ASP A 591 4.10 45.82 63.51
N ALA A 592 5.39 45.74 63.20
CA ALA A 592 5.87 45.69 61.82
C ALA A 592 5.43 44.41 61.09
N TRP A 593 5.38 43.29 61.82
CA TRP A 593 4.91 42.01 61.31
C TRP A 593 3.38 41.98 61.11
N ALA A 594 2.62 42.59 62.04
CA ALA A 594 1.18 42.73 61.90
C ALA A 594 0.78 43.64 60.73
N ASP A 595 1.50 44.76 60.52
CA ASP A 595 1.30 45.65 59.37
C ASP A 595 1.63 44.97 58.02
N PHE A 596 2.61 44.06 58.01
CA PHE A 596 2.94 43.26 56.82
C PHE A 596 1.81 42.26 56.47
N LEU A 597 1.29 41.54 57.47
CA LEU A 597 0.19 40.58 57.28
C LEU A 597 -1.12 41.27 56.88
N LEU A 598 -1.38 42.48 57.39
CA LEU A 598 -2.54 43.30 57.01
C LEU A 598 -2.41 43.90 55.60
N LYS A 599 -1.19 44.10 55.08
CA LYS A 599 -0.95 44.54 53.70
C LYS A 599 -1.05 43.40 52.68
N GLU A 600 -0.72 42.17 53.06
CA GLU A 600 -0.78 41.00 52.16
C GLU A 600 -2.22 40.43 52.04
N THR A 601 -3.18 40.91 52.84
CA THR A 601 -4.60 40.52 52.80
C THR A 601 -5.51 41.48 52.03
N LYS A 602 -4.95 42.44 51.28
CA LYS A 602 -5.69 43.33 50.37
C LYS A 602 -5.39 43.05 48.90
#